data_AF-A0A5C8S2M4-F1
#
_entry.id   AF-A0A5C8S2M4-F1
#
_cell.length_a   1.000
_cell.length_b   1.000
_cell.length_c   1.000
_cell.angle_alpha   90.00
_cell.angle_beta   90.00
_cell.angle_gamma   90.00
#
_symmetry.space_group_name_H-M   'P 1'
#
loop_
_entity.id
_entity.type
_entity.pdbx_description
1 polymer ?
#
loop_
_entity_poly.entity_id
_entity_poly.type
_entity_poly.pdbx_seq_one_letter_code
_entity_poly.pdbx_strand_id
1 'polypeptide(L)'
;MIVCSCNVLSDGAVRGCLGDGPGCPRTPAQVYACLGCSPKCGRCARTIRAIMQNALAGAAIEAGHEAHACATGCATGCSLGKVQPAEEGIAA
;
A
#
# COMPACT_ATOMS: atom_id res chain seq x y z
N MET A 1 10.28 -10.30 11.45
CA MET A 1 9.31 -10.33 12.57
C MET A 1 8.23 -11.38 12.30
N ILE A 2 7.77 -12.15 13.30
CA ILE A 2 6.58 -13.02 13.16
C ILE A 2 5.32 -12.16 13.31
N VAL A 3 4.40 -12.30 12.36
CA VAL A 3 3.17 -11.50 12.27
C VAL A 3 1.95 -12.34 12.70
N CYS A 4 1.93 -13.64 12.40
CA CYS A 4 0.85 -14.54 12.76
C CYS A 4 1.40 -15.81 13.42
N SER A 5 1.13 -16.02 14.71
CA SER A 5 1.52 -17.28 15.38
C SER A 5 0.69 -18.48 14.92
N CYS A 6 -0.61 -18.31 14.64
CA CYS A 6 -1.49 -19.42 14.29
C CYS A 6 -1.12 -20.12 12.97
N ASN A 7 -0.52 -19.37 12.05
CA ASN A 7 -0.08 -19.85 10.74
C ASN A 7 1.44 -19.70 10.55
N VAL A 8 2.17 -19.30 11.60
CA VAL A 8 3.63 -19.10 11.60
C VAL A 8 4.11 -18.23 10.43
N LEU A 9 3.46 -17.09 10.22
CA LEU A 9 3.78 -16.18 9.12
C LEU A 9 4.75 -15.10 9.58
N SER A 10 5.81 -14.88 8.79
CA SER A 10 6.75 -13.77 8.98
C SER A 10 6.36 -12.56 8.14
N ASP A 11 6.84 -11.38 8.54
CA ASP A 11 6.74 -10.15 7.75
C ASP A 11 7.34 -10.32 6.34
N GLY A 12 8.48 -10.99 6.24
CA GLY A 12 9.11 -11.31 4.95
C GLY A 12 8.23 -12.19 4.06
N ALA A 13 7.53 -13.18 4.63
CA ALA A 13 6.57 -14.00 3.87
C ALA A 13 5.39 -13.15 3.35
N VAL A 14 4.89 -12.21 4.15
CA VAL A 14 3.82 -11.28 3.73
C VAL A 14 4.32 -10.33 2.64
N ARG A 15 5.55 -9.82 2.73
CA ARG A 15 6.13 -8.95 1.70
C ARG A 15 6.43 -9.70 0.41
N GLY A 16 6.94 -10.93 0.51
CA GLY A 16 7.32 -11.75 -0.64
C GLY A 16 6.15 -12.16 -1.54
N CYS A 17 4.91 -12.14 -1.03
CA CYS A 17 3.73 -12.34 -1.86
C CYS A 17 3.21 -11.09 -2.57
N LEU A 18 3.80 -9.90 -2.32
CA LEU A 18 3.43 -8.65 -3.00
C LEU A 18 4.33 -8.48 -4.23
N GLY A 19 3.72 -8.29 -5.41
CA GLY A 19 4.44 -8.04 -6.65
C GLY A 19 3.65 -7.18 -7.63
N ASP A 20 4.28 -6.83 -8.75
CA ASP A 20 3.69 -5.98 -9.80
C ASP A 20 2.88 -6.83 -10.78
N GLY A 21 1.65 -7.20 -10.40
CA GLY A 21 0.79 -7.98 -11.28
C GLY A 21 -0.63 -8.20 -10.77
N PRO A 22 -1.52 -8.74 -11.63
CA PRO A 22 -2.92 -8.98 -11.28
C PRO A 22 -3.10 -10.04 -10.17
N GLY A 23 -2.09 -10.89 -9.95
CA GLY A 23 -2.06 -11.86 -8.86
C GLY A 23 -1.66 -11.28 -7.50
N CYS A 24 -1.30 -9.99 -7.43
CA CYS A 24 -0.86 -9.36 -6.18
C CYS A 24 -2.01 -9.26 -5.17
N PRO A 25 -1.86 -9.80 -3.95
CA PRO A 25 -2.92 -9.78 -2.96
C PRO A 25 -3.23 -8.35 -2.50
N ARG A 26 -4.52 -7.99 -2.49
CA ARG A 26 -5.05 -6.68 -2.06
C ARG A 26 -5.78 -6.74 -0.71
N THR A 27 -5.95 -7.93 -0.16
CA THR A 27 -6.53 -8.13 1.18
C THR A 27 -5.73 -9.13 2.01
N PRO A 28 -5.79 -9.08 3.36
CA PRO A 28 -5.17 -10.09 4.20
C PRO A 28 -5.66 -11.51 3.91
N ALA A 29 -6.93 -11.68 3.53
CA ALA A 29 -7.48 -12.97 3.12
C ALA A 29 -6.75 -13.53 1.89
N GLN A 30 -6.47 -12.69 0.91
CA GLN A 30 -5.69 -13.08 -0.28
C GLN A 30 -4.23 -13.38 0.06
N VAL A 31 -3.63 -12.70 1.04
CA VAL A 31 -2.29 -13.05 1.54
C VAL A 31 -2.28 -14.47 2.10
N TYR A 32 -3.26 -14.83 2.94
CA TYR A 32 -3.35 -16.20 3.45
C TYR A 32 -3.49 -17.21 2.31
N ALA A 33 -4.38 -16.95 1.34
CA ALA A 33 -4.58 -17.82 0.18
C ALA A 33 -3.30 -17.96 -0.66
N CYS A 34 -2.58 -16.87 -0.90
CA CYS A 34 -1.30 -16.86 -1.62
C CYS A 34 -0.22 -17.70 -0.91
N LEU A 35 -0.22 -17.67 0.43
CA LEU A 35 0.68 -18.47 1.27
C LEU A 35 0.14 -19.89 1.54
N GLY A 36 -0.94 -20.30 0.90
CA GLY A 36 -1.48 -21.66 0.99
C GLY A 36 -2.13 -21.98 2.34
N CYS A 37 -2.71 -20.99 3.02
CA CYS A 37 -3.36 -21.20 4.32
C CYS A 37 -4.69 -20.43 4.46
N SER A 38 -5.47 -20.81 5.47
CA SER A 38 -6.71 -20.11 5.85
C SER A 38 -6.48 -19.27 7.12
N PRO A 39 -7.21 -18.16 7.30
CA PRO A 39 -7.19 -17.41 8.55
C PRO A 39 -7.74 -18.26 9.71
N LYS A 40 -7.09 -18.19 10.87
CA LYS A 40 -7.55 -18.87 12.10
C LYS A 40 -8.22 -17.90 13.07
N CYS A 41 -7.43 -17.15 13.83
CA CYS A 41 -7.93 -16.29 14.91
C CYS A 41 -8.11 -14.82 14.47
N GLY A 42 -7.57 -14.44 13.30
CA GLY A 42 -7.72 -13.12 12.69
C GLY A 42 -6.98 -11.95 13.36
N ARG A 43 -6.35 -12.13 14.54
CA ARG A 43 -5.71 -11.03 15.29
C ARG A 43 -4.61 -10.30 14.51
N CYS A 44 -3.91 -11.02 13.66
CA CYS A 44 -2.83 -10.49 12.82
C CYS A 44 -3.30 -9.75 11.56
N ALA A 45 -4.60 -9.76 11.25
CA ALA A 45 -5.12 -9.18 10.00
C ALA A 45 -4.82 -7.67 9.87
N ARG A 46 -4.90 -6.90 10.96
CA ARG A 46 -4.58 -5.47 10.96
C ARG A 46 -3.09 -5.23 10.68
N THR A 47 -2.21 -6.02 11.29
CA THR A 47 -0.76 -5.95 11.06
C THR A 47 -0.40 -6.33 9.63
N ILE A 48 -0.98 -7.41 9.10
CA ILE A 48 -0.80 -7.81 7.68
C ILE A 48 -1.23 -6.67 6.76
N ARG A 49 -2.38 -6.03 7.01
CA ARG A 49 -2.85 -4.90 6.20
C ARG A 49 -1.88 -3.71 6.23
N ALA A 50 -1.30 -3.39 7.40
CA ALA A 50 -0.31 -2.33 7.52
C ALA A 50 0.97 -2.64 6.74
N ILE A 51 1.45 -3.89 6.81
CA ILE A 51 2.63 -4.35 6.03
C ILE A 51 2.37 -4.21 4.53
N MET A 52 1.18 -4.63 4.07
CA MET A 52 0.78 -4.48 2.68
C MET A 52 0.79 -3.00 2.27
N GLN A 53 0.11 -2.13 3.02
CA GLN A 53 0.06 -0.70 2.71
C GLN A 53 1.46 -0.07 2.63
N ASN A 54 2.34 -0.39 3.57
CA ASN A 54 3.69 0.15 3.58
C ASN A 54 4.52 -0.33 2.38
N ALA A 55 4.40 -1.62 2.02
CA ALA A 55 5.12 -2.16 0.87
C ALA A 55 4.60 -1.57 -0.46
N LEU A 56 3.29 -1.42 -0.59
CA LEU A 56 2.66 -0.84 -1.78
C LEU A 56 2.87 0.68 -1.90
N ALA A 57 2.91 1.40 -0.78
CA ALA A 57 3.22 2.83 -0.77
C ALA A 57 4.69 3.06 -1.15
N GLY A 58 5.62 2.25 -0.64
CA GLY A 58 7.03 2.30 -1.04
C GLY A 58 7.21 2.09 -2.54
N ALA A 59 6.47 1.14 -3.14
CA ALA A 59 6.48 0.92 -4.58
C ALA A 59 5.89 2.11 -5.38
N ALA A 60 4.91 2.83 -4.84
CA ALA A 60 4.31 4.00 -5.50
C ALA A 60 5.23 5.25 -5.51
N ILE A 61 6.09 5.40 -4.50
CA ILE A 61 7.12 6.45 -4.47
C ILE A 61 8.14 6.23 -5.60
N GLU A 62 8.61 5.00 -5.80
CA GLU A 62 9.54 4.66 -6.87
C GLU A 62 8.90 4.75 -8.27
N ALA A 63 7.56 4.64 -8.37
CA ALA A 63 6.80 4.73 -9.61
C ALA A 63 6.32 6.16 -9.96
N GLY A 64 6.78 7.20 -9.25
CA GLY A 64 6.51 8.60 -9.62
C GLY A 64 5.09 9.10 -9.37
N HIS A 65 4.35 8.52 -8.42
CA HIS A 65 3.11 9.12 -7.91
C HIS A 65 3.39 9.92 -6.64
N GLU A 66 3.90 11.14 -6.81
CA GLU A 66 4.01 12.12 -5.73
C GLU A 66 2.61 12.46 -5.20
N ALA A 67 2.36 12.10 -3.95
CA ALA A 67 1.21 12.60 -3.22
C ALA A 67 1.43 14.11 -3.01
N HIS A 68 0.69 14.92 -3.74
CA HIS A 68 0.69 16.37 -3.56
C HIS A 68 0.47 16.71 -2.08
N ALA A 69 1.41 17.45 -1.49
CA ALA A 69 1.39 17.89 -0.10
C ALA A 69 0.34 19.00 0.12
N CYS A 70 -0.94 18.66 -0.06
CA CYS A 70 -2.03 19.51 0.39
C CYS A 70 -2.04 19.48 1.93
N ALA A 71 -2.16 20.65 2.57
CA ALA A 71 -2.26 20.78 4.03
C ALA A 71 -3.48 20.05 4.63
N THR A 72 -4.43 19.62 3.79
CA THR A 72 -5.58 18.81 4.18
C THR A 72 -5.27 17.33 3.97
N GLY A 73 -5.15 16.58 5.07
CA GLY A 73 -4.88 15.13 5.06
C GLY A 73 -6.05 14.30 4.53
N CYS A 74 -6.30 14.35 3.22
CA CYS A 74 -7.27 13.49 2.54
C CYS A 74 -6.66 12.13 2.20
N ALA A 75 -7.39 11.05 2.47
CA ALA A 75 -6.96 9.67 2.24
C ALA A 75 -7.23 9.13 0.82
N THR A 76 -7.61 9.99 -0.13
CA THR A 76 -7.96 9.62 -1.51
C THR A 76 -7.18 10.48 -2.50
N GLY A 77 -6.73 9.89 -3.62
CA GLY A 77 -5.95 10.57 -4.65
C GLY A 77 -6.60 11.88 -5.10
N CYS A 78 -5.86 12.98 -4.95
CA CYS A 78 -6.33 14.32 -5.24
C CYS A 78 -6.08 14.65 -6.72
N SER A 79 -7.14 15.02 -7.45
CA SER A 79 -7.07 15.35 -8.90
C SER A 79 -6.33 16.66 -9.21
N LEU A 80 -5.92 17.43 -8.18
CA LEU A 80 -5.15 18.67 -8.32
C LEU A 80 -3.68 18.46 -8.74
N GLY A 81 -3.15 17.24 -8.72
CA GLY A 81 -1.81 16.93 -9.22
C GLY A 81 -1.60 17.19 -10.74
N LYS A 82 -2.65 17.60 -11.47
CA LYS A 82 -2.58 17.96 -12.90
C LYS A 82 -2.65 19.46 -13.18
N VAL A 83 -2.76 20.32 -12.16
CA VAL A 83 -2.72 21.77 -12.38
C VAL A 83 -1.27 22.22 -12.33
N GLN A 84 -0.65 22.35 -13.50
CA GLN A 84 0.58 23.13 -13.66
C GLN A 84 0.29 24.55 -13.17
N PRO A 85 1.18 25.20 -12.40
CA PRO A 85 0.99 26.60 -12.06
C PRO A 85 1.00 27.40 -13.37
N ALA A 86 -0.12 28.06 -13.67
CA ALA A 86 -0.17 29.02 -14.74
C ALA A 86 0.90 30.08 -14.43
N GLU A 87 1.85 30.16 -15.35
CA GLU A 87 2.96 31.10 -15.36
C GLU A 87 2.50 32.54 -15.06
N GLU A 88 3.25 33.14 -14.15
CA GLU A 88 3.23 34.54 -13.77
C GLU A 88 3.60 35.41 -14.99
N GLY A 89 2.74 36.34 -15.37
CA GLY A 89 3.09 37.35 -16.37
C GLY A 89 1.92 38.02 -17.06
N ILE A 90 1.36 39.08 -16.47
CA ILE A 90 1.01 40.27 -17.25
C ILE A 90 1.61 41.48 -16.55
N ALA A 91 2.78 41.86 -17.06
CA ALA A 91 3.27 43.23 -17.03
C ALA A 91 2.47 44.08 -18.04
N ALA A 92 2.46 45.40 -17.77
CA ALA A 92 1.87 46.54 -18.50
C ALA A 92 0.48 46.98 -18.04
#